data_AF-A0A538FJ51-F1
#
_entry.id   AF-A0A538FJ51-F1
#
_cell.length_a   1.000
_cell.length_b   1.000
_cell.length_c   1.000
_cell.angle_alpha   90.00
_cell.angle_beta   90.00
_cell.angle_gamma   90.00
#
_symmetry.space_group_name_H-M   'P 1'
#
loop_
_entity.id
_entity.type
_entity.pdbx_description
1 polymer ?
#
loop_
_entity_poly.entity_id
_entity_poly.type
_entity_poly.pdbx_seq_one_letter_code
_entity_poly.pdbx_strand_id
1 'polypeptide(L)'
;MARRKRRFSDEPFGPTVEKLMDETGVTYRALADKTKLSAGYLNHLVHGNRPVPSDDVMRTLAKALGVEPEHFREYRLRVITERLEAMPDLIDRLYKRLRK
;
A
#
# COMPACT_ATOMS: atom_id res chain seq x y z
N MET A 1 15.35 10.17 18.33
CA MET A 1 15.94 9.16 17.42
C MET A 1 14.83 8.69 16.49
N ALA A 2 14.96 8.89 15.17
CA ALA A 2 13.96 8.41 14.22
C ALA A 2 14.01 6.88 14.17
N ARG A 3 12.93 6.22 14.60
CA ARG A 3 12.77 4.77 14.45
C ARG A 3 12.90 4.46 12.96
N ARG A 4 13.94 3.72 12.56
CA ARG A 4 14.18 3.37 11.15
C ARG A 4 12.91 2.75 10.60
N LYS A 5 12.24 3.47 9.68
CA LYS A 5 10.95 3.07 9.13
C LYS A 5 11.07 1.65 8.60
N ARG A 6 10.18 0.75 9.03
CA ARG A 6 10.18 -0.61 8.46
C ARG A 6 10.03 -0.46 6.95
N ARG A 7 10.87 -1.15 6.18
CA ARG A 7 10.81 -1.07 4.71
C ARG A 7 9.42 -1.46 4.19
N PHE A 8 8.76 -2.39 4.88
CA PHE A 8 7.45 -2.93 4.52
C PHE A 8 6.47 -2.84 5.70
N SER A 9 5.21 -2.51 5.41
CA SER A 9 4.08 -2.61 6.34
C SER A 9 3.38 -3.96 6.21
N ASP A 10 3.06 -4.59 7.34
CA ASP A 10 2.23 -5.80 7.39
C ASP A 10 0.76 -5.48 7.69
N GLU A 11 0.46 -4.22 8.01
CA GLU A 11 -0.87 -3.69 8.26
C GLU A 11 -1.65 -3.50 6.95
N PRO A 12 -2.99 -3.43 6.98
CA PRO A 12 -3.78 -3.08 5.81
C PRO A 12 -3.45 -1.69 5.26
N PHE A 13 -3.81 -1.46 4.00
CA PHE A 13 -3.57 -0.20 3.29
C PHE A 13 -3.97 1.05 4.08
N GLY A 14 -5.21 1.11 4.55
CA GLY A 14 -5.76 2.28 5.24
C GLY A 14 -4.99 2.69 6.51
N PRO A 15 -4.88 1.81 7.52
CA PRO A 15 -4.05 2.04 8.71
C PRO A 15 -2.60 2.37 8.39
N THR A 16 -2.03 1.75 7.35
CA THR A 16 -0.68 2.09 6.89
C THR A 16 -0.61 3.56 6.44
N VAL A 17 -1.56 4.04 5.63
CA VAL A 17 -1.59 5.45 5.19
C VAL A 17 -1.75 6.40 6.38
N GLU A 18 -2.66 6.10 7.31
CA GLU A 18 -2.87 6.91 8.51
C GLU A 18 -1.60 7.04 9.35
N LYS A 19 -0.94 5.92 9.62
CA LYS A 19 0.34 5.91 10.34
C LYS A 19 1.44 6.68 9.62
N LEU A 20 1.51 6.57 8.29
CA LEU A 20 2.46 7.34 7.49
C LEU A 20 2.19 8.85 7.58
N MET A 21 0.91 9.25 7.60
CA MET A 21 0.50 10.65 7.79
C MET A 21 0.93 11.16 9.17
N ASP A 22 0.68 10.40 10.23
CA ASP A 22 1.10 10.73 11.59
C ASP A 22 2.63 10.87 11.72
N GLU A 23 3.38 9.90 11.16
CA GLU A 23 4.85 9.90 11.20
C GLU A 23 5.48 11.07 10.42
N THR A 24 4.80 11.57 9.38
CA THR A 24 5.29 12.65 8.52
C THR A 24 4.67 14.02 8.82
N GLY A 25 3.72 14.08 9.76
CA GLY A 25 2.95 15.29 10.05
C GLY A 25 2.09 15.77 8.86
N VAL A 26 1.77 14.90 7.90
CA VAL A 26 1.00 15.25 6.71
C VAL A 26 -0.49 15.11 7.01
N THR A 27 -1.24 16.20 6.90
CA THR A 27 -2.71 16.18 7.06
C THR A 27 -3.41 15.67 5.80
N TYR A 28 -4.67 15.25 5.91
CA TYR A 28 -5.49 14.86 4.74
C TYR A 28 -5.56 15.94 3.66
N ARG A 29 -5.64 17.21 4.08
CA ARG A 29 -5.67 18.35 3.15
C ARG A 29 -4.33 18.49 2.42
N ALA A 30 -3.23 18.45 3.16
CA ALA A 30 -1.89 18.53 2.56
C ALA A 30 -1.61 17.32 1.65
N LEU A 31 -2.10 16.13 2.02
CA LEU A 31 -1.99 14.94 1.19
C LEU A 31 -2.79 15.09 -0.11
N ALA A 32 -4.05 15.54 -0.01
CA ALA A 32 -4.91 15.84 -1.16
C ALA A 32 -4.22 16.79 -2.15
N ASP A 33 -3.65 17.88 -1.63
CA ASP A 33 -2.93 18.88 -2.44
C ASP A 33 -1.71 18.26 -3.15
N LYS A 34 -0.92 17.44 -2.43
CA LYS A 34 0.28 16.76 -2.99
C LYS A 34 -0.08 15.72 -4.06
N THR A 35 -1.19 15.01 -3.91
CA THR A 35 -1.56 13.89 -4.78
C THR A 35 -2.58 14.26 -5.84
N LYS A 36 -3.14 15.48 -5.80
CA LYS A 36 -4.29 15.92 -6.62
C LYS A 36 -5.51 15.01 -6.46
N LEU A 37 -5.66 14.36 -5.30
CA LEU A 37 -6.81 13.54 -4.96
C LEU A 37 -7.74 14.36 -4.06
N SER A 38 -9.04 14.06 -4.04
CA SER A 38 -9.94 14.75 -3.12
C SER A 38 -9.75 14.26 -1.69
N ALA A 39 -9.87 15.18 -0.71
CA ALA A 39 -9.79 14.83 0.70
C ALA A 39 -10.87 13.80 1.10
N GLY A 40 -12.07 13.88 0.50
CA GLY A 40 -13.12 12.89 0.69
C GLY A 40 -12.72 11.50 0.19
N TYR A 41 -12.09 11.41 -0.99
CA TYR A 41 -11.60 10.13 -1.51
C TYR A 41 -10.52 9.54 -0.60
N LEU A 42 -9.56 10.34 -0.15
CA LEU A 42 -8.52 9.91 0.79
C LEU A 42 -9.11 9.40 2.11
N ASN A 43 -10.09 10.11 2.66
CA ASN A 43 -10.77 9.69 3.89
C ASN A 43 -11.45 8.32 3.68
N HIS A 44 -12.17 8.13 2.57
CA HIS A 44 -12.79 6.84 2.29
C HIS A 44 -11.78 5.69 2.08
N LEU A 45 -10.61 5.98 1.49
CA LEU A 45 -9.53 4.99 1.34
C LEU A 45 -8.94 4.57 2.68
N VAL A 46 -8.67 5.53 3.58
CA VAL A 46 -8.05 5.24 4.88
C VAL A 46 -8.98 4.43 5.77
N HIS A 47 -10.27 4.77 5.81
CA HIS A 47 -11.23 4.08 6.67
C HIS A 47 -11.83 2.80 6.05
N GLY A 48 -11.34 2.35 4.89
CA GLY A 48 -11.80 1.11 4.25
C GLY A 48 -13.22 1.18 3.66
N ASN A 49 -13.79 2.38 3.54
CA ASN A 49 -15.10 2.62 2.92
C ASN A 49 -15.06 2.51 1.38
N ARG A 50 -13.86 2.36 0.82
CA ARG A 50 -13.59 2.09 -0.60
C ARG A 50 -12.58 0.96 -0.71
N PRO A 51 -12.60 0.20 -1.81
CA PRO A 51 -11.59 -0.82 -2.05
C PRO A 51 -10.19 -0.19 -2.16
N VAL A 52 -9.17 -1.02 -1.93
CA VAL A 52 -7.77 -0.66 -2.11
C VAL A 52 -7.57 -0.10 -3.52
N PRO A 53 -6.89 1.06 -3.67
CA PRO A 53 -6.91 1.80 -4.93
C PRO A 53 -6.00 1.15 -6.00
N SER A 54 -5.95 1.71 -7.21
CA SER A 54 -5.05 1.23 -8.27
C SER A 54 -3.57 1.40 -7.91
N ASP A 55 -2.68 0.72 -8.63
CA ASP A 55 -1.24 0.81 -8.39
C ASP A 55 -0.70 2.22 -8.62
N ASP A 56 -1.27 2.98 -9.56
CA ASP A 56 -0.87 4.36 -9.83
C ASP A 56 -1.24 5.30 -8.68
N VAL A 57 -2.41 5.09 -8.07
CA VAL A 57 -2.81 5.83 -6.87
C VAL A 57 -1.92 5.43 -5.68
N MET A 58 -1.59 4.15 -5.52
CA MET A 58 -0.65 3.70 -4.48
C MET A 58 0.74 4.30 -4.67
N ARG A 59 1.27 4.33 -5.90
CA ARG A 59 2.55 4.99 -6.23
C ARG A 59 2.53 6.48 -5.92
N THR A 60 1.43 7.15 -6.25
CA THR A 60 1.23 8.58 -5.98
C THR A 60 1.23 8.86 -4.48
N LEU A 61 0.52 8.04 -3.69
CA LEU A 61 0.48 8.16 -2.23
C LEU A 61 1.83 7.84 -1.57
N ALA A 62 2.49 6.76 -2.02
CA ALA A 62 3.81 6.36 -1.55
C ALA A 62 4.82 7.51 -1.71
N LYS A 63 4.87 8.09 -2.91
CA LYS A 63 5.72 9.25 -3.22
C LYS A 63 5.42 10.45 -2.32
N ALA A 64 4.13 10.78 -2.12
CA ALA A 64 3.72 11.92 -1.29
C ALA A 64 4.06 11.74 0.21
N LEU A 65 4.12 10.49 0.67
CA LEU A 65 4.40 10.09 2.06
C LEU A 65 5.87 9.65 2.27
N GLY A 66 6.71 9.78 1.24
CA GLY A 66 8.15 9.50 1.33
C GLY A 66 8.49 8.03 1.55
N VAL A 67 7.75 7.11 0.93
CA VAL A 67 8.04 5.67 0.94
C VAL A 67 7.99 5.10 -0.49
N GLU A 68 8.58 3.92 -0.65
CA GLU A 68 8.39 3.13 -1.88
C GLU A 68 7.00 2.47 -1.90
N PRO A 69 6.42 2.20 -3.08
CA PRO A 69 5.11 1.53 -3.20
C PRO A 69 5.05 0.18 -2.50
N GLU A 70 6.16 -0.58 -2.48
CA GLU A 70 6.29 -1.86 -1.81
C GLU A 70 6.14 -1.76 -0.29
N HIS A 71 6.15 -0.56 0.28
CA HIS A 71 5.79 -0.37 1.67
C HIS A 71 4.36 -0.88 1.94
N PHE A 72 3.44 -0.72 0.98
CA PHE A 72 2.09 -1.23 1.07
C PHE A 72 2.05 -2.73 0.76
N ARG A 73 1.42 -3.51 1.66
CA ARG A 73 1.27 -4.96 1.52
C ARG A 73 0.50 -5.32 0.24
N GLU A 74 -0.56 -4.59 -0.06
CA GLU A 74 -1.44 -4.85 -1.19
C GLU A 74 -0.73 -4.63 -2.54
N TYR A 75 0.16 -3.64 -2.63
CA TYR A 75 1.02 -3.45 -3.81
C TYR A 75 1.93 -4.68 -4.02
N ARG A 76 2.60 -5.15 -2.96
CA ARG A 76 3.45 -6.35 -3.02
C ARG A 76 2.66 -7.59 -3.43
N LEU A 77 1.44 -7.77 -2.90
CA LEU A 77 0.58 -8.89 -3.27
C LEU A 77 0.24 -8.88 -4.76
N ARG A 78 -0.11 -7.71 -5.33
CA ARG A 78 -0.39 -7.60 -6.78
C ARG A 78 0.82 -7.94 -7.62
N VAL A 79 2.00 -7.40 -7.28
CA VAL A 79 3.26 -7.70 -7.96
C VAL A 79 3.56 -9.21 -7.90
N ILE A 80 3.37 -9.85 -6.74
CA ILE A 80 3.59 -11.29 -6.59
C ILE A 80 2.61 -12.08 -7.46
N THR A 81 1.31 -11.77 -7.41
CA THR A 81 0.29 -12.46 -8.20
C THR A 81 0.58 -12.38 -9.70
N GLU A 82 0.84 -11.18 -10.23
CA GLU A 82 1.17 -10.97 -11.64
C GLU A 82 2.40 -11.78 -12.07
N ARG A 83 3.45 -11.84 -11.22
CA ARG A 83 4.65 -12.63 -11.51
C ARG A 83 4.40 -14.13 -11.41
N LEU A 84 3.53 -14.57 -10.50
CA LEU A 84 3.18 -15.98 -10.35
C LEU A 84 2.40 -16.48 -11.56
N GLU A 85 1.51 -15.68 -12.14
CA GLU A 85 0.76 -16.04 -13.36
C GLU A 85 1.68 -16.40 -14.53
N ALA A 86 2.85 -15.78 -14.62
CA ALA A 86 3.88 -16.13 -15.60
C ALA A 86 4.74 -17.36 -15.23
N MET A 87 4.50 -17.98 -14.07
CA MET A 87 5.33 -19.05 -13.49
C MET A 87 4.48 -20.21 -12.93
N PRO A 88 3.78 -20.99 -13.78
CA PRO A 88 2.86 -22.05 -13.35
C PRO A 88 3.52 -23.11 -12.46
N ASP A 89 4.75 -23.53 -12.75
CA ASP A 89 5.49 -24.50 -11.92
C ASP A 89 5.70 -24.01 -10.48
N LEU A 90 5.88 -22.70 -10.30
CA LEU A 90 6.03 -22.11 -8.97
C LEU A 90 4.68 -22.08 -8.24
N ILE A 91 3.58 -21.78 -8.94
CA ILE A 91 2.22 -21.88 -8.38
C ILE A 91 1.97 -23.30 -7.87
N ASP A 92 2.24 -24.32 -8.68
CA ASP A 92 2.02 -25.72 -8.28
C ASP A 92 2.81 -26.12 -7.04
N ARG A 93 4.09 -25.70 -6.97
CA ARG A 93 4.92 -25.94 -5.78
C ARG A 93 4.38 -25.21 -4.55
N LEU A 94 3.95 -23.96 -4.69
CA LEU A 94 3.35 -23.19 -3.59
C LEU A 94 2.04 -23.82 -3.13
N TYR A 95 1.17 -24.21 -4.05
CA TYR A 95 -0.10 -24.87 -3.76
C TYR A 95 0.12 -26.18 -2.99
N LYS A 96 1.01 -27.06 -3.47
CA LYS A 96 1.38 -28.31 -2.76
C LYS A 96 1.89 -28.04 -1.34
N ARG A 97 2.63 -26.95 -1.13
CA ARG A 97 3.18 -26.58 0.18
C ARG A 97 2.11 -26.03 1.14
N LEU A 98 1.11 -25.31 0.62
CA LEU A 98 0.12 -24.59 1.43
C LEU A 98 -1.18 -25.38 1.67
N ARG A 99 -1.51 -26.38 0.83
CA ARG A 99 -2.72 -27.21 0.93
C ARG A 99 -2.65 -28.27 2.04
N LYS A 100 -2.17 -27.92 3.24
CA LYS A 100 -2.32 -28.81 4.41
C LYS A 100 -3.78 -28.99 4.76
#